data_AF-A0A0W0YVM5-F1
#
_entry.id   AF-A0A0W0YVM5-F1
#
_cell.length_a   1.000
_cell.length_b   1.000
_cell.length_c   1.000
_cell.angle_alpha   90.00
_cell.angle_beta   90.00
_cell.angle_gamma   90.00
#
_symmetry.space_group_name_H-M   'P 1'
#
loop_
_entity.id
_entity.type
_entity.pdbx_description
1 polymer ?
#
loop_
_entity_poly.entity_id
_entity_poly.type
_entity_poly.pdbx_seq_one_letter_code
_entity_poly.pdbx_strand_id
1 'polypeptide(L)'
;MNKNALLSARSGKIIAILLFSFALLGKSWASQYSCDESDSQQIQAAVIAYIEADSKGASQGASMSSLRCLSSYASVIVHYAQPNFDDQVGYLQKSNGEWSVIGLATGFDGETLDKIPEQILQ
;
A
#
# COMPACT_ATOMS: atom_id res chain seq x y z
N MET A 1 -49.65 38.13 -40.46
CA MET A 1 -49.37 37.74 -39.07
C MET A 1 -47.89 38.05 -38.81
N ASN A 2 -47.63 39.06 -37.96
CA ASN A 2 -46.31 39.65 -37.62
C ASN A 2 -45.51 38.69 -36.72
N LYS A 3 -44.25 38.33 -37.04
CA LYS A 3 -42.98 39.06 -36.87
C LYS A 3 -42.57 39.33 -35.40
N ASN A 4 -41.63 38.48 -34.96
CA ASN A 4 -40.38 38.81 -34.27
C ASN A 4 -40.44 39.25 -32.80
N ALA A 5 -39.93 38.36 -31.95
CA ALA A 5 -39.38 38.70 -30.65
C ALA A 5 -38.06 39.48 -30.82
N LEU A 6 -37.96 40.65 -30.19
CA LEU A 6 -36.76 41.45 -29.97
C LEU A 6 -36.59 41.56 -28.44
N LEU A 7 -35.63 40.89 -27.82
CA LEU A 7 -34.26 41.37 -27.54
C LEU A 7 -34.23 42.72 -26.80
N SER A 8 -33.86 42.67 -25.52
CA SER A 8 -33.10 43.76 -24.89
C SER A 8 -31.93 43.17 -24.11
N ALA A 9 -30.76 43.33 -24.70
CA ALA A 9 -29.46 43.09 -24.10
C ALA A 9 -28.91 44.44 -23.58
N ARG A 10 -28.41 44.46 -22.35
CA ARG A 10 -27.40 45.42 -21.88
C ARG A 10 -26.51 44.67 -20.90
N SER A 11 -25.41 44.08 -21.38
CA SER A 11 -24.09 44.71 -21.54
C SER A 11 -23.42 45.01 -20.19
N GLY A 12 -22.71 44.02 -19.67
CA GLY A 12 -21.71 44.19 -18.62
C GLY A 12 -20.52 43.27 -18.94
N LYS A 13 -19.55 43.81 -19.68
CA LYS A 13 -18.28 43.15 -19.98
C LYS A 13 -17.43 43.13 -18.70
N ILE A 14 -17.17 41.98 -18.10
CA ILE A 14 -15.98 41.80 -17.25
C ILE A 14 -15.39 40.41 -17.54
N ILE A 15 -14.46 40.44 -18.51
CA ILE A 15 -13.20 39.69 -18.59
C ILE A 15 -13.19 38.33 -17.87
N ALA A 16 -13.35 37.28 -18.68
CA ALA A 16 -12.88 35.94 -18.35
C ALA A 16 -11.37 35.98 -18.08
N ILE A 17 -10.97 35.80 -16.82
CA ILE A 17 -9.60 35.43 -16.48
C ILE A 17 -9.60 33.92 -16.32
N LEU A 18 -9.29 33.24 -17.43
CA LEU A 18 -8.79 31.87 -17.44
C LEU A 18 -7.48 31.84 -16.63
N LEU A 19 -7.56 31.49 -15.35
CA LEU A 19 -6.38 31.05 -14.59
C LEU A 19 -6.05 29.60 -14.97
N PHE A 20 -5.61 29.45 -16.21
CA PHE A 20 -4.77 28.34 -16.63
C PHE A 20 -3.34 28.81 -16.38
N SER A 21 -2.64 28.23 -15.40
CA SER A 21 -1.23 27.82 -15.53
C SER A 21 -0.64 27.27 -14.24
N PHE A 22 -0.28 25.99 -14.33
CA PHE A 22 0.99 25.41 -13.88
C PHE A 22 1.43 25.58 -12.43
N ALA A 23 1.11 24.57 -11.62
CA ALA A 23 1.99 23.95 -10.61
C ALA A 23 1.16 22.85 -9.91
N LEU A 24 1.52 21.58 -9.84
CA LEU A 24 2.67 20.82 -10.26
C LEU A 24 2.12 19.46 -10.72
N LEU A 25 2.59 18.94 -11.85
CA LEU A 25 2.65 17.49 -12.03
C LEU A 25 3.70 16.97 -11.06
N GLY A 26 3.39 17.01 -9.77
CA GLY A 26 4.10 16.25 -8.77
C GLY A 26 3.82 14.80 -9.12
N LYS A 27 4.72 14.17 -9.88
CA LYS A 27 4.86 12.73 -9.79
C LYS A 27 5.13 12.48 -8.31
N SER A 28 4.11 12.06 -7.59
CA SER A 28 4.27 11.50 -6.26
C SER A 28 5.16 10.29 -6.45
N TRP A 29 6.45 10.45 -6.15
CA TRP A 29 7.38 9.34 -5.96
C TRP A 29 7.02 8.63 -4.65
N ALA A 30 5.76 8.23 -4.51
CA ALA A 30 5.17 7.68 -3.30
C ALA A 30 4.81 6.20 -3.42
N SER A 31 5.09 5.56 -4.57
CA SER A 31 4.53 4.24 -4.87
C SER A 31 5.55 3.20 -5.34
N GLN A 32 6.87 3.45 -5.22
CA GLN A 32 7.84 2.42 -5.63
C GLN A 32 7.72 1.13 -4.79
N TYR A 33 7.13 1.24 -3.60
CA TYR A 33 6.93 0.14 -2.69
C TYR A 33 5.47 -0.10 -2.29
N SER A 34 4.50 0.47 -3.01
CA SER A 34 3.08 0.26 -2.68
C SER A 34 2.62 -1.11 -3.17
N CYS A 35 1.98 -1.88 -2.31
CA CYS A 35 1.22 -3.04 -2.72
C CYS A 35 -0.09 -2.61 -3.37
N ASP A 36 -0.55 -3.33 -4.38
CA ASP A 36 -1.94 -3.20 -4.80
C ASP A 36 -2.89 -3.81 -3.75
N GLU A 37 -4.18 -3.53 -3.86
CA GLU A 37 -5.17 -3.96 -2.88
C GLU A 37 -5.28 -5.50 -2.81
N SER A 38 -5.18 -6.18 -3.95
CA SER A 38 -5.27 -7.63 -4.04
C SER A 38 -4.06 -8.30 -3.36
N ASP A 39 -2.86 -7.81 -3.65
CA ASP A 39 -1.63 -8.28 -3.02
C ASP A 39 -1.64 -7.98 -1.52
N SER A 40 -2.13 -6.82 -1.10
CA SER A 40 -2.25 -6.49 0.32
C SER A 40 -3.14 -7.47 1.08
N GLN A 41 -4.30 -7.83 0.51
CA GLN A 41 -5.21 -8.81 1.10
C GLN A 41 -4.61 -10.22 1.13
N GLN A 42 -3.94 -10.64 0.06
CA GLN A 42 -3.29 -11.96 -0.02
C GLN A 42 -2.10 -12.07 0.94
N ILE A 43 -1.29 -11.02 1.06
CA ILE A 43 -0.19 -10.95 2.03
C ILE A 43 -0.75 -11.05 3.44
N GLN A 44 -1.80 -10.30 3.76
CA GLN A 44 -2.44 -10.37 5.06
C GLN A 44 -2.95 -11.78 5.38
N ALA A 45 -3.61 -12.43 4.43
CA ALA A 45 -4.09 -13.80 4.59
C ALA A 45 -2.91 -14.78 4.81
N ALA A 46 -1.84 -14.66 4.03
CA ALA A 46 -0.66 -15.53 4.14
C ALA A 46 0.03 -15.39 5.50
N VAL A 47 0.18 -14.16 6.01
CA VAL A 47 0.79 -13.92 7.33
C VAL A 47 -0.08 -14.46 8.46
N ILE A 48 -1.40 -14.22 8.43
CA ILE A 48 -2.31 -14.75 9.45
C ILE A 48 -2.25 -16.28 9.46
N ALA A 49 -2.33 -16.91 8.29
CA ALA A 49 -2.24 -18.37 8.17
C ALA A 49 -0.91 -18.92 8.71
N TYR A 50 0.21 -18.22 8.46
CA TYR A 50 1.52 -18.58 9.00
C TYR A 50 1.54 -18.52 10.54
N ILE A 51 1.06 -17.41 11.12
CA ILE A 51 1.01 -17.22 12.58
C ILE A 51 0.15 -18.29 13.25
N GLU A 52 -1.04 -18.57 12.69
CA GLU A 52 -1.94 -19.58 13.23
C GLU A 52 -1.36 -21.00 13.19
N ALA A 53 -0.56 -21.30 12.16
CA ALA A 53 0.12 -22.58 12.01
C ALA A 53 1.31 -22.73 12.97
N ASP A 54 2.08 -21.67 13.18
CA ASP A 54 3.30 -21.68 14.00
C ASP A 54 3.02 -21.54 15.51
N SER A 55 2.05 -20.71 15.89
CA SER A 55 1.78 -20.40 17.30
C SER A 55 0.28 -20.29 17.61
N LYS A 56 -0.23 -21.29 18.33
CA LYS A 56 -1.61 -21.27 18.87
C LYS A 56 -1.91 -20.13 19.83
N GLY A 57 -0.89 -19.45 20.37
CA GLY A 57 -1.04 -18.35 21.32
C GLY A 57 -1.12 -16.97 20.65
N ALA A 58 -0.49 -16.79 19.50
CA ALA A 58 -0.44 -15.54 18.74
C ALA A 58 -1.68 -15.33 17.85
N SER A 59 -2.47 -16.39 17.62
CA SER A 59 -3.68 -16.37 16.77
C SER A 59 -4.87 -15.56 17.30
N GLN A 60 -4.82 -14.99 18.52
CA GLN A 60 -5.93 -14.18 19.05
C GLN A 60 -6.01 -12.76 18.46
N GLY A 61 -5.19 -12.47 17.44
CA GLY A 61 -5.24 -11.24 16.68
C GLY A 61 -3.86 -10.71 16.37
N ALA A 62 -3.65 -10.35 15.11
CA ALA A 62 -2.50 -9.61 14.64
C ALA A 62 -2.98 -8.47 13.75
N SER A 63 -2.28 -7.34 13.79
CA SER A 63 -2.45 -6.25 12.85
C SER A 63 -1.16 -6.01 12.09
N MET A 64 -1.26 -5.38 10.92
CA MET A 64 -0.14 -5.20 10.02
C MET A 64 0.04 -3.72 9.70
N SER A 65 1.29 -3.29 9.68
CA SER A 65 1.68 -1.94 9.29
C SER A 65 2.91 -1.98 8.39
N SER A 66 3.26 -0.82 7.83
CA SER A 66 4.49 -0.64 7.05
C SER A 66 4.65 -1.65 5.91
N LEU A 67 3.53 -2.06 5.32
CA LEU A 67 3.50 -2.99 4.20
C LEU A 67 4.17 -2.36 2.98
N ARG A 68 5.18 -3.05 2.45
CA ARG A 68 5.95 -2.65 1.27
C ARG A 68 6.02 -3.81 0.29
N CYS A 69 5.75 -3.56 -0.99
CA CYS A 69 5.89 -4.54 -2.07
C CYS A 69 6.96 -4.12 -3.07
N LEU A 70 7.78 -5.06 -3.52
CA LEU A 70 8.71 -4.89 -4.62
C LEU A 70 8.66 -6.13 -5.51
N SER A 71 8.02 -6.00 -6.68
CA SER A 71 7.85 -7.12 -7.62
C SER A 71 7.24 -8.34 -6.92
N SER A 72 7.95 -9.47 -6.85
CA SER A 72 7.52 -10.70 -6.19
C SER A 72 7.90 -10.79 -4.72
N TYR A 73 8.27 -9.70 -4.07
CA TYR A 73 8.64 -9.69 -2.65
C TYR A 73 7.85 -8.65 -1.87
N ALA A 74 7.66 -8.90 -0.58
CA ALA A 74 7.06 -7.94 0.34
C ALA A 74 7.68 -7.99 1.74
N SER A 75 7.62 -6.85 2.43
CA SER A 75 7.94 -6.73 3.87
C SER A 75 6.74 -6.17 4.62
N VAL A 76 6.51 -6.61 5.84
CA VAL A 76 5.44 -6.10 6.70
C VAL A 76 5.87 -6.10 8.16
N ILE A 77 5.38 -5.15 8.95
CA ILE A 77 5.51 -5.20 10.41
C ILE A 77 4.22 -5.80 10.96
N VAL A 78 4.35 -6.85 11.77
CA VAL A 78 3.26 -7.57 12.41
C VAL A 78 3.23 -7.19 13.88
N HIS A 79 2.09 -6.66 14.32
CA HIS A 79 1.80 -6.32 15.71
C HIS A 79 0.84 -7.36 16.28
N TYR A 80 1.24 -8.04 17.34
CA TYR A 80 0.38 -9.00 18.02
C TYR A 80 -0.54 -8.29 19.02
N ALA A 81 -1.78 -8.75 19.15
CA ALA A 81 -2.73 -8.17 20.09
C ALA A 81 -2.34 -8.45 21.56
N GLN A 82 -1.60 -9.53 21.80
CA GLN A 82 -1.17 -9.93 23.14
C GLN A 82 0.12 -9.19 23.52
N PRO A 83 0.19 -8.60 24.73
CA PRO A 83 1.26 -7.69 25.14
C PRO A 83 2.63 -8.35 25.34
N ASN A 84 2.69 -9.68 25.26
CA ASN A 84 3.86 -10.50 25.53
C ASN A 84 4.54 -11.01 24.25
N PHE A 85 4.14 -10.51 23.08
CA PHE A 85 4.83 -10.73 21.82
C PHE A 85 5.34 -9.39 21.30
N ASP A 86 6.63 -9.35 20.98
CA ASP A 86 7.23 -8.20 20.32
C ASP A 86 6.74 -8.09 18.87
N ASP A 87 6.80 -6.87 18.33
CA ASP A 87 6.56 -6.64 16.91
C ASP A 87 7.58 -7.42 16.07
N GLN A 88 7.10 -8.05 15.01
CA GLN A 88 7.95 -8.86 14.13
C GLN A 88 7.95 -8.30 12.72
N VAL A 89 9.09 -8.43 12.04
CA VAL A 89 9.20 -8.15 10.61
C VAL A 89 8.93 -9.44 9.87
N GLY A 90 7.98 -9.39 8.94
CA GLY A 90 7.64 -10.48 8.03
C GLY A 90 8.17 -10.20 6.63
N TYR A 91 8.83 -11.18 6.05
CA TYR A 91 9.23 -11.16 4.64
C TYR A 91 8.47 -12.22 3.86
N LEU A 92 7.98 -11.85 2.68
CA LEU A 92 7.18 -12.71 1.82
C LEU A 92 7.71 -12.75 0.40
N GLN A 93 7.46 -13.87 -0.28
CA GLN A 93 7.72 -14.04 -1.70
C GLN A 93 6.47 -14.55 -2.41
N LYS A 94 6.19 -13.98 -3.58
CA LYS A 94 5.15 -14.40 -4.51
C LYS A 94 5.73 -15.44 -5.48
N SER A 95 5.16 -16.64 -5.49
CA SER A 95 5.51 -17.70 -6.44
C SER A 95 4.23 -18.26 -7.05
N ASN A 96 4.19 -18.40 -8.38
CA ASN A 96 3.01 -18.86 -9.12
C ASN A 96 1.72 -18.07 -8.81
N GLY A 97 1.86 -16.79 -8.47
CA GLY A 97 0.73 -15.93 -8.13
C GLY A 97 0.33 -15.93 -6.66
N GLU A 98 0.90 -16.81 -5.84
CA GLU A 98 0.56 -16.95 -4.42
C GLU A 98 1.66 -16.38 -3.53
N TRP A 99 1.26 -15.65 -2.49
CA TRP A 99 2.17 -15.12 -1.49
C TRP A 99 2.45 -16.14 -0.40
N SER A 100 3.71 -16.29 -0.03
CA SER A 100 4.15 -17.17 1.05
C SER A 100 5.14 -16.45 1.96
N VAL A 101 5.06 -16.71 3.27
CA VAL A 101 5.99 -16.15 4.26
C VAL A 101 7.33 -16.88 4.16
N ILE A 102 8.40 -16.12 3.90
CA ILE A 102 9.78 -16.61 3.94
C ILE A 102 10.23 -16.72 5.40
N GLY A 103 9.86 -15.73 6.21
CA GLY A 103 10.11 -15.75 7.64
C GLY A 103 9.44 -14.57 8.36
N LEU A 104 9.23 -14.75 9.66
CA LEU A 104 8.62 -13.78 10.55
C LEU A 104 9.37 -13.81 11.89
N ALA A 105 10.05 -12.72 12.22
CA ALA A 105 10.93 -12.68 13.40
C ALA A 105 11.18 -11.23 13.87
N THR A 106 11.72 -11.09 15.09
CA THR A 106 12.24 -9.81 15.60
C THR A 106 13.64 -9.49 15.05
N GLY A 107 14.29 -10.47 14.43
CA GLY A 107 15.58 -10.34 13.77
C GLY A 107 15.87 -11.53 12.87
N PHE A 108 16.65 -11.29 11.81
CA PHE A 108 17.05 -12.29 10.82
C PHE A 108 18.57 -12.40 10.77
N ASP A 109 19.07 -13.60 10.49
CA ASP A 109 20.49 -13.78 10.18
C ASP A 109 20.82 -13.25 8.77
N GLY A 110 22.11 -13.02 8.52
CA GLY A 110 22.58 -12.51 7.23
C GLY A 110 22.23 -13.44 6.06
N GLU A 111 22.28 -14.76 6.27
CA GLU A 111 21.97 -15.73 5.21
C GLU A 111 20.51 -15.65 4.75
N THR A 112 19.58 -15.36 5.66
CA THR A 112 18.18 -15.14 5.32
C THR A 112 17.99 -13.81 4.58
N LEU A 113 18.66 -12.76 5.05
CA LEU A 113 18.57 -11.42 4.45
C LEU A 113 19.19 -11.36 3.05
N ASP A 114 20.25 -12.12 2.78
CA ASP A 114 20.90 -12.19 1.46
C ASP A 114 19.97 -12.70 0.34
N LYS A 115 18.88 -13.39 0.70
CA LYS A 115 17.86 -13.91 -0.22
C LYS A 115 16.76 -12.88 -0.52
N ILE A 116 16.77 -11.73 0.15
CA ILE A 116 15.72 -10.72 0.12
C ILE A 116 16.29 -9.44 -0.54
N PRO A 117 15.56 -8.79 -1.47
CA PRO A 117 16.02 -7.54 -2.04
C PRO A 117 16.25 -6.47 -0.97
N GLU A 118 17.46 -5.89 -0.92
CA GLU A 118 17.85 -4.87 0.07
C GLU A 118 16.85 -3.71 0.17
N GLN A 119 16.17 -3.39 -0.92
CA GLN A 119 15.23 -2.27 -0.99
C GLN A 119 14.00 -2.46 -0.11
N ILE A 120 13.62 -3.69 0.22
CA ILE A 120 12.48 -3.98 1.10
C ILE A 120 12.89 -4.39 2.50
N LEU A 121 14.20 -4.43 2.80
CA LEU A 121 14.66 -4.60 4.16
C LEU A 121 14.23 -3.39 5.00
N GLN A 122 13.73 -3.65 6.21
CA GLN A 122 13.31 -2.65 7.20
C GLN A 122 14.43 -2.40 8.21
#